data_AF-A0A2U3LV16-F1
#
_entry.id   AF-A0A2U3LV16-F1
#
_cell.length_a   1.000
_cell.length_b   1.000
_cell.length_c   1.000
_cell.angle_alpha   90.00
_cell.angle_beta   90.00
_cell.angle_gamma   90.00
#
_symmetry.space_group_name_H-M   'P 1'
#
loop_
_entity.id
_entity.type
_entity.pdbx_description
1 polymer ?
#
loop_
_entity_poly.entity_id
_entity_poly.type
_entity_poly.pdbx_seq_one_letter_code
_entity_poly.pdbx_strand_id
1 'polypeptide(L)'
;MRSIGGRFHFLPLPEVRTQIVERARYRIPDVMLCPTPLPAGKVVNSVPWAVVEILSPDDRMPEQLQRFRDYKQIGVRHVVLLDPEQLVAFRFEDGSLLQEKFTSLDLPSGSLPFDTQALFGQLVEERNEGGE
;
A
#
# COMPACT_ATOMS: atom_id res chain seq x y z
N MET A 1 2.64 -25.99 15.75
CA MET A 1 1.86 -24.74 15.61
C MET A 1 1.30 -24.72 14.19
N ARG A 2 -0.02 -24.84 14.02
CA ARG A 2 -0.65 -25.04 12.70
C ARG A 2 -0.68 -23.71 11.94
N SER A 3 0.04 -23.63 10.82
CA SER A 3 -0.17 -22.57 9.82
C SER A 3 -1.54 -22.79 9.20
N ILE A 4 -2.47 -21.89 9.52
CA ILE A 4 -3.79 -21.84 8.90
C ILE A 4 -3.58 -21.11 7.57
N GLY A 5 -3.04 -21.82 6.59
CA GLY A 5 -2.77 -21.27 5.25
C GLY A 5 -4.07 -21.02 4.50
N GLY A 6 -4.76 -19.93 4.83
CA GLY A 6 -5.81 -19.39 3.98
C GLY A 6 -5.21 -19.05 2.62
N ARG A 7 -5.77 -19.61 1.54
CA ARG A 7 -5.34 -19.24 0.19
C ARG A 7 -5.89 -17.85 -0.09
N PHE A 8 -5.00 -16.88 -0.15
CA PHE A 8 -5.36 -15.50 -0.46
C PHE A 8 -5.74 -15.36 -1.93
N HIS A 9 -6.79 -14.58 -2.18
CA HIS A 9 -7.34 -14.33 -3.51
C HIS A 9 -7.28 -12.84 -3.82
N PHE A 10 -6.06 -12.28 -3.91
CA PHE A 10 -5.82 -10.89 -4.31
C PHE A 10 -4.81 -10.81 -5.46
N LEU A 11 -4.73 -9.66 -6.12
CA LEU A 11 -3.69 -9.33 -7.10
C LEU A 11 -2.98 -8.03 -6.70
N PRO A 12 -1.64 -8.02 -6.59
CA PRO A 12 -0.87 -6.79 -6.49
C PRO A 12 -0.80 -6.10 -7.86
N LEU A 13 -1.17 -4.83 -7.93
CA LEU A 13 -1.20 -4.05 -9.16
C LEU A 13 -0.31 -2.81 -9.01
N PRO A 14 0.92 -2.80 -9.58
CA PRO A 14 1.82 -1.66 -9.44
C PRO A 14 1.56 -0.50 -10.43
N GLU A 15 0.88 -0.76 -11.56
CA GLU A 15 0.75 0.23 -12.65
C GLU A 15 -0.65 0.30 -13.28
N VAL A 16 -1.71 0.16 -12.46
CA VAL A 16 -3.10 0.20 -12.97
C VAL A 16 -3.80 1.51 -12.59
N ARG A 17 -4.43 2.16 -13.59
CA ARG A 17 -5.23 3.37 -13.37
C ARG A 17 -6.53 3.05 -12.64
N THR A 18 -6.67 3.58 -11.43
CA THR A 18 -7.90 3.51 -10.63
C THR A 18 -8.71 4.79 -10.84
N GLN A 19 -9.99 4.65 -11.18
CA GLN A 19 -10.91 5.79 -11.16
C GLN A 19 -11.49 5.89 -9.75
N ILE A 20 -10.76 6.55 -8.88
CA ILE A 20 -11.29 6.99 -7.59
C ILE A 20 -12.17 8.19 -7.92
N VAL A 21 -13.41 8.20 -7.40
CA VAL A 21 -14.48 9.21 -7.60
C VAL A 21 -13.94 10.53 -8.17
N GLU A 22 -14.50 11.05 -9.28
CA GLU A 22 -14.00 12.16 -10.15
C GLU A 22 -13.29 13.37 -9.48
N ARG A 23 -13.43 13.55 -8.17
CA ARG A 23 -12.73 14.54 -7.33
C ARG A 23 -11.29 14.14 -6.94
N ALA A 24 -10.94 12.86 -6.92
CA ALA A 24 -9.59 12.35 -6.67
C ALA A 24 -8.89 12.13 -8.02
N ARG A 25 -8.20 13.16 -8.50
CA ARG A 25 -7.44 13.17 -9.78
C ARG A 25 -6.75 11.83 -10.01
N TYR A 26 -6.95 11.25 -11.20
CA TYR A 26 -6.41 9.97 -11.66
C TYR A 26 -4.89 9.83 -11.39
N ARG A 27 -4.51 9.33 -10.21
CA ARG A 27 -3.13 9.02 -9.86
C ARG A 27 -3.06 7.56 -9.43
N ILE A 28 -2.09 6.84 -9.97
CA ILE A 28 -1.87 5.42 -9.73
C ILE A 28 -1.10 5.30 -8.41
N PRO A 29 -1.61 4.58 -7.39
CA PRO A 29 -0.82 4.22 -6.22
C PRO A 29 0.31 3.27 -6.60
N ASP A 30 1.44 3.30 -5.89
CA ASP A 30 2.60 2.44 -6.20
C ASP A 30 2.25 0.95 -6.09
N VAL A 31 1.44 0.56 -5.11
CA VAL A 31 0.89 -0.80 -5.02
C VAL A 31 -0.54 -0.77 -4.49
N MET A 32 -1.42 -1.52 -5.15
CA MET A 32 -2.76 -1.85 -4.64
C MET A 32 -2.94 -3.35 -4.48
N LEU A 33 -3.57 -3.75 -3.37
CA LEU A 33 -4.04 -5.12 -3.16
C LEU A 33 -5.54 -5.18 -3.41
N CYS A 34 -5.93 -5.72 -4.56
CA CYS A 34 -7.34 -5.76 -4.97
C CYS A 34 -7.95 -7.14 -4.78
N PRO A 35 -9.23 -7.23 -4.36
CA PRO A 35 -9.96 -8.49 -4.34
C PRO A 35 -10.06 -9.08 -5.75
N THR A 36 -10.05 -10.40 -5.84
CA THR A 36 -10.30 -11.13 -7.11
C THR A 36 -11.72 -11.72 -7.14
N PRO A 37 -12.32 -11.91 -8.34
CA PRO A 37 -11.78 -11.53 -9.65
C PRO A 37 -11.80 -10.02 -9.87
N LEU A 38 -10.84 -9.50 -10.64
CA LEU A 38 -10.88 -8.10 -11.07
C LEU A 38 -12.03 -7.90 -12.08
N PRO A 39 -12.72 -6.75 -12.06
CA PRO A 39 -13.69 -6.42 -13.10
C PRO A 39 -13.00 -6.35 -14.48
N ALA A 40 -13.72 -6.71 -15.54
CA ALA A 40 -13.18 -6.66 -16.90
C ALA A 40 -12.91 -5.20 -17.33
N GLY A 41 -11.67 -4.89 -17.72
CA GLY A 41 -11.25 -3.56 -18.18
C GLY A 41 -9.89 -3.12 -17.64
N LYS A 42 -9.41 -1.94 -18.05
CA LYS A 42 -8.15 -1.33 -17.55
C LYS A 42 -8.33 -0.51 -16.26
N VAL A 43 -9.57 -0.37 -15.78
CA VAL A 43 -9.93 0.43 -14.61
C VAL A 43 -10.46 -0.51 -13.54
N VAL A 44 -9.81 -0.48 -12.38
CA VAL A 44 -10.29 -1.21 -11.20
C VAL A 44 -11.40 -0.39 -10.56
N ASN A 45 -12.62 -0.93 -10.56
CA ASN A 45 -13.81 -0.34 -9.92
C ASN A 45 -14.11 -0.97 -8.55
N SER A 46 -13.32 -1.95 -8.10
CA SER A 46 -13.42 -2.52 -6.76
C SER A 46 -12.56 -1.72 -5.78
N VAL A 47 -13.03 -1.57 -4.54
CA VAL A 47 -12.26 -0.93 -3.47
C VAL A 47 -11.06 -1.82 -3.12
N PRO A 48 -9.81 -1.33 -3.21
CA PRO A 48 -8.64 -2.07 -2.77
C PRO A 48 -8.70 -2.39 -1.28
N TRP A 49 -8.23 -3.57 -0.88
CA TRP A 49 -8.08 -3.91 0.53
C TRP A 49 -6.91 -3.16 1.16
N ALA A 50 -5.84 -2.93 0.40
CA ALA A 50 -4.71 -2.13 0.82
C ALA A 50 -4.20 -1.24 -0.32
N VAL A 51 -3.71 -0.08 0.05
CA VAL A 51 -2.92 0.81 -0.78
C VAL A 51 -1.59 1.05 -0.07
N VAL A 52 -0.48 0.85 -0.78
CA VAL A 52 0.87 1.15 -0.29
C VAL A 52 1.48 2.20 -1.22
N GLU A 53 1.98 3.27 -0.63
CA GLU A 53 2.67 4.36 -1.32
C GLU A 53 4.09 4.46 -0.79
N ILE A 54 5.02 4.79 -1.66
CA ILE A 54 6.44 4.93 -1.36
C ILE A 54 6.77 6.42 -1.50
N LEU A 55 7.18 7.03 -0.39
CA LEU A 55 7.48 8.45 -0.33
C LEU A 55 8.64 8.76 -1.27
N SER A 56 8.40 9.67 -2.22
CA SER A 56 9.45 10.23 -3.07
C SER A 56 10.01 11.51 -2.47
N PRO A 57 11.28 11.88 -2.74
CA PRO A 57 11.88 13.13 -2.24
C PRO A 57 11.09 14.41 -2.59
N ASP A 58 10.42 14.41 -3.74
CA ASP A 58 9.64 15.55 -4.23
C ASP A 58 8.19 15.58 -3.71
N ASP A 59 7.75 14.57 -2.94
CA ASP A 59 6.38 14.49 -2.47
C ASP A 59 6.08 15.51 -1.36
N ARG A 60 4.91 16.12 -1.47
CA ARG A 60 4.42 17.08 -0.48
C ARG A 60 3.45 16.40 0.48
N MET A 61 3.79 16.41 1.78
CA MET A 61 2.96 15.79 2.82
C MET A 61 1.48 16.22 2.81
N PRO A 62 1.11 17.50 2.62
CA PRO A 62 -0.30 17.88 2.54
C PRO A 62 -1.06 17.19 1.39
N GLU A 63 -0.40 16.99 0.25
CA GLU A 63 -0.98 16.32 -0.92
C GLU A 63 -1.13 14.82 -0.66
N GLN A 64 -0.13 14.19 -0.02
CA GLN A 64 -0.19 12.78 0.38
C GLN A 64 -1.31 12.53 1.39
N LEU A 65 -1.43 13.36 2.43
CA LEU A 65 -2.51 13.25 3.41
C LEU A 65 -3.90 13.45 2.77
N GLN A 66 -4.02 14.33 1.78
CA GLN A 66 -5.28 14.47 1.04
C GLN A 66 -5.62 13.20 0.28
N ARG A 67 -4.66 12.60 -0.43
CA ARG A 67 -4.86 11.32 -1.13
C ARG A 67 -5.25 10.20 -0.17
N PHE A 68 -4.60 10.11 0.99
CA PHE A 68 -4.91 9.07 1.97
C PHE A 68 -6.32 9.25 2.55
N ARG A 69 -6.77 10.49 2.73
CA ARG A 69 -8.18 10.77 3.05
C ARG A 69 -9.11 10.28 1.95
N ASP A 70 -8.79 10.53 0.67
CA ASP A 70 -9.60 10.08 -0.45
C ASP A 70 -9.67 8.54 -0.51
N TYR A 71 -8.56 7.82 -0.27
CA TYR A 71 -8.54 6.36 -0.16
C TYR A 71 -9.42 5.85 1.00
N LYS A 72 -9.33 6.47 2.18
CA LYS A 72 -10.16 6.09 3.33
C LYS A 72 -11.64 6.39 3.07
N GLN A 73 -11.98 7.48 2.39
CA GLN A 73 -13.36 7.83 2.03
C GLN A 73 -14.03 6.78 1.14
N ILE A 74 -13.28 6.14 0.25
CA ILE A 74 -13.82 5.04 -0.59
C ILE A 74 -13.77 3.67 0.12
N GLY A 75 -13.30 3.60 1.36
CA GLY A 75 -13.32 2.40 2.18
C GLY A 75 -12.07 1.51 2.10
N VAL A 76 -10.94 2.02 1.61
CA VAL A 76 -9.66 1.26 1.67
C VAL A 76 -9.32 0.98 3.13
N ARG A 77 -9.11 -0.31 3.47
CA ARG A 77 -8.85 -0.73 4.85
C ARG A 77 -7.45 -0.29 5.29
N HIS A 78 -6.42 -0.67 4.54
CA HIS A 78 -5.03 -0.36 4.87
C HIS A 78 -4.49 0.70 3.92
N VAL A 79 -4.04 1.83 4.45
CA VAL A 79 -3.33 2.85 3.68
C VAL A 79 -1.98 3.02 4.35
N VAL A 80 -0.93 2.59 3.65
CA VAL A 80 0.44 2.52 4.16
C VAL A 80 1.31 3.49 3.36
N LEU A 81 2.13 4.26 4.07
CA LEU A 81 3.21 5.05 3.48
C LEU A 81 4.54 4.47 3.93
N LEU A 82 5.42 4.17 2.99
CA LEU A 82 6.80 3.76 3.24
C LEU A 82 7.72 4.93 2.96
N ASP A 83 8.63 5.27 3.88
CA ASP A 83 9.74 6.18 3.64
C ASP A 83 11.03 5.36 3.53
N PRO A 84 11.51 5.08 2.31
CA PRO A 84 12.71 4.27 2.09
C PRO A 84 14.01 5.00 2.47
N GLU A 85 14.00 6.33 2.58
CA GLU A 85 15.19 7.09 2.99
C GLU A 85 15.38 7.05 4.49
N GLN A 86 14.28 7.12 5.25
CA GLN A 86 14.30 7.01 6.72
C GLN A 86 14.12 5.57 7.22
N LEU A 87 13.82 4.62 6.33
CA LEU A 87 13.55 3.22 6.66
C LEU A 87 12.42 3.07 7.68
N VAL A 88 11.36 3.86 7.51
CA VAL A 88 10.17 3.84 8.38
C VAL A 88 8.91 3.64 7.57
N ALA A 89 7.93 2.98 8.18
CA ALA A 89 6.60 2.81 7.62
C ALA A 89 5.57 3.51 8.50
N PHE A 90 4.48 3.94 7.88
CA PHE A 90 3.35 4.58 8.54
C PHE A 90 2.06 3.92 8.10
N ARG A 91 1.13 3.73 9.03
CA ARG A 91 -0.29 3.59 8.68
C ARG A 91 -0.98 4.93 8.74
N PHE A 92 -1.91 5.15 7.83
CA PHE A 92 -2.82 6.27 7.90
C PHE A 92 -4.12 5.87 8.61
N GLU A 93 -4.45 6.56 9.69
CA GLU A 93 -5.67 6.39 10.49
C GLU A 93 -6.13 7.73 11.05
N ASP A 94 -7.45 7.96 11.05
CA ASP A 94 -8.08 9.16 11.63
C ASP A 94 -7.43 10.49 11.22
N GLY A 95 -7.08 10.60 9.93
CA GLY A 95 -6.50 11.82 9.37
C GLY A 95 -5.00 11.99 9.62
N SER A 96 -4.35 11.04 10.30
CA SER A 96 -2.97 11.14 10.75
C SER A 96 -2.12 9.98 10.25
N LEU A 97 -0.82 10.21 10.12
CA LEU A 97 0.16 9.14 9.90
C LEU A 97 0.74 8.71 11.24
N LEU A 98 0.64 7.41 11.52
CA LEU A 98 1.16 6.77 12.72
C LEU A 98 2.27 5.83 12.28
N GLN A 99 3.48 6.04 12.81
CA GLN A 99 4.60 5.16 12.51
C GLN A 99 4.29 3.75 13.02
N GLU A 100 4.53 2.76 12.18
CA GLU A 100 4.22 1.37 12.46
C GLU A 100 5.30 0.44 11.93
N LYS A 101 5.58 -0.63 12.68
CA LYS A 101 6.39 -1.75 12.22
C LYS A 101 5.44 -2.88 11.85
N PHE A 102 5.11 -2.98 10.58
CA PHE A 102 4.22 -4.02 10.10
C PHE A 102 4.95 -5.36 10.07
N THR A 103 4.23 -6.41 10.47
CA THR A 103 4.58 -7.81 10.25
C THR A 103 3.56 -8.51 9.34
N SER A 104 2.33 -7.97 9.29
CA SER A 104 1.27 -8.41 8.39
C SER A 104 0.25 -7.32 8.09
N LEU A 105 -0.57 -7.56 7.07
CA LEU A 105 -1.80 -6.82 6.77
C LEU A 105 -3.00 -7.74 6.95
N ASP A 106 -3.95 -7.33 7.80
CA ASP A 106 -5.20 -8.06 8.00
C ASP A 106 -6.20 -7.79 6.87
N LEU A 107 -6.21 -8.68 5.88
CA LEU A 107 -7.10 -8.63 4.74
C LEU A 107 -8.40 -9.40 5.04
N PRO A 108 -9.51 -9.10 4.32
CA PRO A 108 -10.76 -9.86 4.46
C PRO A 108 -10.61 -11.37 4.29
N SER A 109 -9.64 -11.85 3.50
CA SER A 109 -9.39 -13.28 3.30
C SER A 109 -8.32 -13.88 4.23
N GLY A 110 -7.78 -13.11 5.18
CA GLY A 110 -6.77 -13.55 6.16
C GLY A 110 -5.66 -12.54 6.40
N SER A 111 -4.60 -12.94 7.08
CA SER A 111 -3.41 -12.11 7.33
C SER A 111 -2.31 -12.33 6.26
N LEU A 112 -2.01 -11.31 5.47
CA LEU A 112 -0.91 -11.31 4.50
C LEU A 112 0.41 -10.93 5.19
N PRO A 113 1.47 -11.74 5.17
CA PRO A 113 2.78 -11.32 5.66
C PRO A 113 3.27 -10.05 4.96
N PHE A 114 3.69 -9.06 5.74
CA PHE A 114 4.15 -7.76 5.26
C PHE A 114 5.14 -7.19 6.29
N ASP A 115 6.34 -7.77 6.32
CA ASP A 115 7.40 -7.41 7.27
C ASP A 115 8.21 -6.22 6.76
N THR A 116 7.85 -5.02 7.23
CA THR A 116 8.55 -3.79 6.82
C THR A 116 10.00 -3.73 7.28
N GLN A 117 10.35 -4.38 8.39
CA GLN A 117 11.74 -4.39 8.85
C GLN A 117 12.61 -5.23 7.92
N ALA A 118 12.13 -6.42 7.52
CA ALA A 118 12.81 -7.26 6.55
C ALA A 118 12.91 -6.58 5.18
N LEU A 119 11.82 -5.94 4.70
CA LEU A 119 11.82 -5.20 3.44
C LEU A 119 12.86 -4.06 3.43
N PHE A 120 12.93 -3.26 4.49
CA PHE A 120 13.94 -2.20 4.59
C PHE A 120 15.36 -2.75 4.73
N GLY A 121 15.54 -3.88 5.42
CA GLY A 121 16.83 -4.58 5.49
C GLY A 121 17.33 -4.99 4.10
N GLN A 122 16.47 -5.64 3.31
CA GLN A 122 16.78 -6.02 1.94
C GLN A 122 17.11 -4.81 1.06
N LEU A 123 16.35 -3.70 1.18
CA LEU A 123 16.64 -2.48 0.43
C LEU A 123 18.05 -1.92 0.74
N VAL A 124 18.48 -1.97 2.01
CA VAL A 124 19.83 -1.52 2.40
C VAL A 124 20.90 -2.43 1.81
N GLU A 125 20.69 -3.75 1.82
CA GLU A 125 21.60 -4.71 1.20
C GLU A 125 21.75 -4.43 -0.30
N GLU A 126 20.64 -4.30 -1.04
CA GLU A 126 20.63 -4.00 -2.47
C GLU A 126 21.32 -2.67 -2.81
N ARG A 127 21.11 -1.62 -1.99
CA ARG A 127 21.79 -0.32 -2.15
C ARG A 127 23.31 -0.41 -1.95
N ASN A 128 23.77 -1.29 -1.06
CA ASN A 128 25.19 -1.49 -0.81
C ASN A 128 25.87 -2.33 -1.91
N GLU A 129 25.17 -3.32 -2.47
CA GLU A 129 25.68 -4.17 -3.55
C GLU A 129 25.70 -3.46 -4.91
N GLY A 130 24.77 -2.55 -5.18
CA GLY A 130 24.72 -1.77 -6.42
C GLY A 130 25.67 -0.56 -6.47
N GLY A 131 26.51 -0.37 -5.44
CA GLY A 131 27.43 0.76 -5.29
C GLY A 131 28.89 0.50 -5.67
N GLU A 132 29.23 -0.71 -6.15
CA GLU A 132 30.54 -1.06 -6.73
C GLU A 132 30.57 -0.91 -8.27
#